data_AF-A0A2H0Y1D4-F1
#
_entry.id   AF-A0A2H0Y1D4-F1
#
_cell.length_a   1.000
_cell.length_b   1.000
_cell.length_c   1.000
_cell.angle_alpha   90.00
_cell.angle_beta   90.00
_cell.angle_gamma   90.00
#
_symmetry.space_group_name_H-M   'P 1'
#
loop_
_entity.id
_entity.type
_entity.pdbx_description
1 polymer ?
#
loop_
_entity_poly.entity_id
_entity_poly.type
_entity_poly.pdbx_seq_one_letter_code
_entity_poly.pdbx_strand_id
1 'polypeptide(L)'
;MGFAAHSVRLNASHIVKPETVRKNNGNSRNSQHSDAAPAVVMNESAVKAFGIEEPVVGKGIMEYGPPERGDIRHEIIGVVKDFHYQSLHHEICPLAIELFQRGQLRRCVSVRVKPENVRETIAYMEKTWKEFASDQAFEYVFFDEDFAQLYRSEQDTRKIVTIFSGLGIFIACLGLFGLASFTIVQRTKEIGIRKALGASVRSIFLNFAYRIPYDFGSFFLAGFVAFIIAIGTVSQQAIRAATSNPVEALKYE
;
A
#
# COMPACT_ATOMS: atom_id res chain seq x y z
N MET A 1 26.83 22.17 -11.29
CA MET A 1 27.55 20.98 -10.79
C MET A 1 26.57 20.24 -9.89
N GLY A 2 26.14 19.03 -10.25
CA GLY A 2 25.29 18.18 -9.41
C GLY A 2 23.92 17.81 -9.99
N PHE A 3 23.80 16.52 -10.35
CA PHE A 3 22.58 15.70 -10.49
C PHE A 3 21.69 15.87 -11.73
N ALA A 4 22.07 15.16 -12.78
CA ALA A 4 21.18 14.73 -13.87
C ALA A 4 21.12 13.18 -13.91
N ALA A 5 20.53 12.57 -12.89
CA ALA A 5 20.17 11.16 -12.92
C ALA A 5 18.99 10.97 -13.88
N HIS A 6 19.24 10.33 -15.03
CA HIS A 6 18.21 9.94 -15.99
C HIS A 6 17.88 8.47 -15.76
N SER A 7 16.79 8.17 -15.06
CA SER A 7 16.42 6.80 -14.71
C SER A 7 15.34 6.24 -15.65
N VAL A 8 15.59 5.07 -16.20
CA VAL A 8 14.62 4.33 -17.01
C VAL A 8 13.73 3.52 -16.07
N ARG A 9 12.44 3.85 -15.99
CA ARG A 9 11.48 3.11 -15.16
C ARG A 9 10.92 1.93 -15.95
N LEU A 10 11.28 0.72 -15.55
CA LEU A 10 10.81 -0.50 -16.18
C LEU A 10 9.48 -0.92 -15.55
N ASN A 11 8.45 -1.03 -16.38
CA ASN A 11 7.08 -1.35 -15.97
C ASN A 11 6.86 -2.86 -16.07
N ALA A 12 6.71 -3.50 -14.92
CA ALA A 12 6.06 -4.79 -14.76
C ALA A 12 4.57 -4.54 -14.45
N SER A 13 3.78 -4.58 -15.52
CA SER A 13 2.36 -4.94 -15.54
C SER A 13 1.33 -4.28 -14.58
N HIS A 14 1.43 -3.04 -14.08
CA HIS A 14 0.28 -2.48 -13.32
C HIS A 14 -0.12 -1.01 -13.51
N ILE A 15 0.64 -0.20 -14.25
CA ILE A 15 0.19 1.18 -14.54
C ILE A 15 -0.61 1.20 -15.83
N VAL A 16 -1.91 1.42 -15.69
CA VAL A 16 -2.88 1.88 -16.70
C VAL A 16 -2.69 1.22 -18.07
N LYS A 17 -3.58 0.27 -18.39
CA LYS A 17 -3.72 -0.18 -19.79
C LYS A 17 -4.00 1.06 -20.65
N PRO A 18 -3.30 1.27 -21.77
CA PRO A 18 -3.60 2.38 -22.69
C PRO A 18 -5.05 2.31 -23.22
N GLU A 19 -5.70 1.17 -23.06
CA GLU A 19 -7.12 0.89 -23.35
C GLU A 19 -8.11 1.64 -22.44
N THR A 20 -7.71 2.08 -21.23
CA THR A 20 -8.60 2.76 -20.28
C THR A 20 -8.77 4.25 -20.60
N VAL A 21 -7.95 4.80 -21.50
CA VAL A 21 -8.19 6.11 -22.09
C VAL A 21 -9.36 5.93 -23.05
N ARG A 22 -10.56 6.40 -22.68
CA ARG A 22 -11.68 6.52 -23.61
C ARG A 22 -11.26 7.47 -24.73
N LYS A 23 -10.67 6.93 -25.80
CA LYS A 23 -10.57 7.63 -27.08
C LYS A 23 -11.99 7.77 -27.60
N ASN A 24 -12.54 8.97 -27.51
CA ASN A 24 -13.77 9.25 -28.23
C ASN A 24 -13.44 9.17 -29.73
N ASN A 25 -14.15 8.32 -30.45
CA ASN A 25 -14.00 8.13 -31.88
C ASN A 25 -14.32 9.46 -32.60
N GLY A 26 -13.28 10.20 -32.95
CA GLY A 26 -13.37 11.45 -33.70
C GLY A 26 -12.01 12.11 -33.81
N ASN A 27 -11.28 11.78 -34.89
CA ASN A 27 -9.95 12.28 -35.24
C ASN A 27 -8.79 11.83 -34.34
N SER A 28 -8.15 10.73 -34.76
CA SER A 28 -6.70 10.59 -34.62
C SER A 28 -6.01 11.73 -35.39
N ARG A 29 -5.89 12.90 -34.77
CA ARG A 29 -5.05 13.98 -35.29
C ARG A 29 -3.61 13.48 -35.23
N ASN A 30 -3.05 13.18 -36.40
CA ASN A 30 -1.64 12.89 -36.59
C ASN A 30 -0.81 13.92 -35.82
N SER A 31 0.09 13.45 -34.97
CA SER A 31 1.06 14.21 -34.17
C SER A 31 2.16 14.89 -35.02
N GLN A 32 1.79 15.40 -36.20
CA GLN A 32 2.69 16.02 -37.17
C GLN A 32 2.58 17.55 -37.23
N HIS A 33 1.67 18.20 -36.48
CA HIS A 33 1.58 19.66 -36.48
C HIS A 33 2.27 20.28 -35.27
N SER A 34 3.33 21.03 -35.54
CA SER A 34 4.14 21.82 -34.60
C SER A 34 3.37 22.93 -33.88
N ASP A 35 2.13 23.24 -34.29
CA ASP A 35 1.29 24.32 -33.77
C ASP A 35 0.12 23.84 -32.89
N ALA A 36 0.05 22.55 -32.55
CA ALA A 36 -1.02 22.02 -31.71
C ALA A 36 -0.78 22.39 -30.24
N ALA A 37 -1.77 23.01 -29.57
CA ALA A 37 -1.69 23.29 -28.13
C ALA A 37 -1.33 21.99 -27.35
N PRO A 38 -0.48 22.07 -26.31
CA PRO A 38 -0.09 20.91 -25.54
C PRO A 38 -1.34 20.21 -24.99
N ALA A 39 -1.39 18.89 -25.14
CA ALA A 39 -2.57 18.11 -24.82
C ALA A 39 -2.48 17.60 -23.38
N VAL A 40 -3.61 17.58 -22.67
CA VAL A 40 -3.69 17.09 -21.29
C VAL A 40 -4.79 16.04 -21.14
N VAL A 41 -4.51 15.02 -20.34
CA VAL A 41 -5.48 14.00 -19.91
C VAL A 41 -5.73 14.17 -18.42
N MET A 42 -6.99 14.22 -17.99
CA MET A 42 -7.35 14.48 -16.59
C MET A 42 -8.07 13.28 -15.96
N ASN A 43 -7.98 13.10 -14.65
CA ASN A 43 -8.85 12.14 -13.96
C ASN A 43 -10.21 12.75 -13.57
N GLU A 44 -11.16 11.90 -13.17
CA GLU A 44 -12.52 12.32 -12.77
C GLU A 44 -12.49 13.29 -11.57
N SER A 45 -11.63 13.06 -10.57
CA SER A 45 -11.42 13.99 -9.45
C SER A 45 -10.97 15.37 -9.92
N ALA A 46 -10.09 15.47 -10.92
CA ALA A 46 -9.65 16.76 -11.44
C ALA A 46 -10.77 17.48 -12.20
N VAL A 47 -11.52 16.79 -13.05
CA VAL A 47 -12.67 17.37 -13.75
C VAL A 47 -13.67 17.99 -12.77
N LYS A 48 -13.95 17.27 -11.66
CA LYS A 48 -14.82 17.76 -10.58
C LYS A 48 -14.21 18.95 -9.84
N ALA A 49 -12.94 18.89 -9.48
CA ALA A 49 -12.25 19.95 -8.75
C ALA A 49 -12.16 21.26 -9.55
N PHE A 50 -11.95 21.17 -10.87
CA PHE A 50 -11.95 22.33 -11.77
C PHE A 50 -13.36 22.80 -12.17
N GLY A 51 -14.42 22.13 -11.74
CA GLY A 51 -15.81 22.51 -12.04
C GLY A 51 -16.13 22.49 -13.54
N ILE A 52 -15.50 21.59 -14.31
CA ILE A 52 -15.65 21.56 -15.76
C ILE A 52 -16.94 20.80 -16.13
N GLU A 53 -17.92 21.52 -16.69
CA GLU A 53 -19.16 20.92 -17.19
C GLU A 53 -18.95 20.15 -18.50
N GLU A 54 -19.81 19.19 -18.81
CA GLU A 54 -19.76 18.44 -20.07
C GLU A 54 -20.17 19.32 -21.28
N PRO A 55 -19.53 19.18 -22.46
CA PRO A 55 -18.43 18.26 -22.77
C PRO A 55 -17.08 18.73 -22.22
N VAL A 56 -16.36 17.83 -21.55
CA VAL A 56 -15.04 18.11 -20.95
C VAL A 56 -13.92 18.16 -22.01
N VAL A 57 -14.00 17.28 -23.01
CA VAL A 57 -12.98 17.15 -24.07
C VAL A 57 -13.05 18.33 -25.04
N GLY A 58 -11.89 18.86 -25.43
CA GLY A 58 -11.75 20.04 -26.31
C GLY A 58 -11.77 21.38 -25.58
N LYS A 59 -12.01 21.39 -24.27
CA LYS A 59 -11.86 22.59 -23.44
C LYS A 59 -10.38 22.88 -23.16
N GLY A 60 -10.06 24.16 -23.04
CA GLY A 60 -8.71 24.61 -22.71
C GLY A 60 -8.58 24.92 -21.23
N ILE A 61 -7.50 24.45 -20.61
CA ILE A 61 -7.08 24.87 -19.26
C ILE A 61 -5.83 25.74 -19.37
N MET A 62 -5.70 26.72 -18.48
CA MET A 62 -4.52 27.57 -18.39
C MET A 62 -3.66 27.09 -17.23
N GLU A 63 -2.41 26.73 -17.54
CA GLU A 63 -1.36 26.55 -16.54
C GLU A 63 -0.61 27.87 -16.41
N TYR A 64 -0.73 28.49 -15.23
CA TYR A 64 -0.01 29.71 -14.91
C TYR A 64 1.43 29.37 -14.53
N GLY A 65 2.35 29.65 -15.44
CA GLY A 65 3.77 29.38 -15.27
C GLY A 65 4.52 30.55 -14.62
N PRO A 66 5.78 30.33 -14.19
CA PRO A 66 6.66 31.43 -13.84
C PRO A 66 6.84 32.38 -15.03
N PRO A 67 7.11 33.69 -14.79
CA PRO A 67 7.12 34.72 -15.84
C PRO A 67 8.10 34.44 -17.00
N GLU A 68 9.12 33.62 -16.78
CA GLU A 68 10.08 33.17 -17.80
C GLU A 68 9.49 32.18 -18.82
N ARG A 69 8.51 31.37 -18.39
CA ARG A 69 7.90 30.29 -19.20
C ARG A 69 6.59 30.74 -19.87
N GLY A 70 5.95 31.76 -19.29
CA GLY A 70 4.63 32.24 -19.73
C GLY A 70 3.50 31.28 -19.39
N ASP A 71 2.27 31.73 -19.61
CA ASP A 71 1.08 30.91 -19.40
C ASP A 71 0.93 29.91 -20.56
N ILE A 72 0.70 28.65 -20.22
CA ILE A 72 0.55 27.57 -21.19
C ILE A 72 -0.92 27.17 -21.23
N ARG A 73 -1.51 27.27 -22.43
CA ARG A 73 -2.86 26.75 -22.67
C ARG A 73 -2.78 25.29 -23.06
N HIS A 74 -3.36 24.41 -22.25
CA HIS A 74 -3.49 22.98 -22.55
C HIS A 74 -4.89 22.64 -23.05
N GLU A 75 -4.99 21.74 -24.01
CA GLU A 75 -6.27 21.21 -24.49
C GLU A 75 -6.58 19.86 -23.84
N ILE A 76 -7.76 19.72 -23.23
CA ILE A 76 -8.18 18.46 -22.63
C ILE A 76 -8.57 17.48 -23.73
N ILE A 77 -7.79 16.43 -23.92
CA ILE A 77 -8.03 15.42 -24.97
C ILE A 77 -8.75 14.16 -24.45
N GLY A 78 -8.85 14.00 -23.13
CA GLY A 78 -9.47 12.82 -22.54
C GLY A 78 -9.58 12.88 -21.03
N VAL A 79 -10.51 12.05 -20.52
CA VAL A 79 -10.72 11.83 -19.09
C VAL A 79 -10.46 10.36 -18.78
N VAL A 80 -9.62 10.10 -17.79
CA VAL A 80 -9.35 8.76 -17.25
C VAL A 80 -10.12 8.56 -15.96
N LYS A 81 -10.46 7.30 -15.65
CA LYS A 81 -11.04 6.97 -14.34
C LYS A 81 -10.04 7.27 -13.24
N ASP A 82 -10.57 7.58 -12.06
CA ASP A 82 -9.78 7.73 -10.86
C ASP A 82 -8.97 6.46 -10.53
N PHE A 83 -7.69 6.64 -10.25
CA PHE A 83 -6.78 5.56 -9.85
C PHE A 83 -5.84 6.06 -8.76
N HIS A 84 -5.41 5.15 -7.89
CA HIS A 84 -4.44 5.47 -6.85
C HIS A 84 -3.04 5.48 -7.46
N TYR A 85 -2.42 6.65 -7.50
CA TYR A 85 -1.03 6.84 -7.92
C TYR A 85 -0.10 7.19 -6.75
N GLN A 86 -0.65 7.29 -5.55
CA GLN A 86 0.05 7.44 -4.27
C GLN A 86 -0.33 6.28 -3.32
N SER A 87 0.11 6.34 -2.07
CA SER A 87 -0.34 5.40 -1.03
C SER A 87 -1.87 5.38 -0.96
N LEU A 88 -2.45 4.19 -0.71
CA LEU A 88 -3.90 3.99 -0.54
C LEU A 88 -4.47 4.73 0.68
N HIS A 89 -3.62 5.26 1.56
CA HIS A 89 -4.03 6.08 2.70
C HIS A 89 -4.41 7.51 2.32
N HIS A 90 -4.04 7.97 1.13
CA HIS A 90 -4.45 9.26 0.61
C HIS A 90 -5.68 9.13 -0.28
N GLU A 91 -6.61 10.09 -0.17
CA GLU A 91 -7.72 10.21 -1.10
C GLU A 91 -7.21 10.44 -2.53
N ILE A 92 -8.05 10.11 -3.51
CA ILE A 92 -7.69 10.24 -4.93
C ILE A 92 -7.61 11.72 -5.31
N CYS A 93 -6.38 12.22 -5.39
CA CYS A 93 -6.08 13.59 -5.76
C CYS A 93 -6.43 13.91 -7.23
N PRO A 94 -6.79 15.17 -7.52
CA PRO A 94 -6.83 15.72 -8.89
C PRO A 94 -5.50 15.51 -9.61
N LEU A 95 -5.54 14.86 -10.77
CA LEU A 95 -4.37 14.56 -11.61
C LEU A 95 -4.58 15.05 -13.04
N ALA A 96 -3.58 15.77 -13.55
CA ALA A 96 -3.43 16.14 -14.95
C ALA A 96 -2.15 15.50 -15.51
N ILE A 97 -2.30 14.76 -16.61
CA ILE A 97 -1.21 14.09 -17.33
C ILE A 97 -0.98 14.88 -18.62
N GLU A 98 0.08 15.66 -18.62
CA GLU A 98 0.49 16.47 -19.77
C GLU A 98 1.22 15.62 -20.82
N LEU A 99 0.81 15.75 -22.07
CA LEU A 99 1.50 15.22 -23.23
C LEU A 99 2.42 16.31 -23.77
N PHE A 100 3.68 16.28 -23.33
CA PHE A 100 4.70 17.21 -23.78
C PHE A 100 4.98 17.06 -25.28
N GLN A 101 5.18 18.19 -25.95
CA GLN A 101 5.68 18.21 -27.32
C GLN A 101 7.15 17.72 -27.37
N ARG A 102 7.52 17.15 -28.53
CA ARG A 102 8.89 16.67 -28.82
C ARG A 102 9.91 17.76 -28.51
N GLY A 103 10.86 17.46 -27.62
CA GLY A 103 11.97 18.35 -27.25
C GLY A 103 12.09 18.62 -25.75
N GLN A 104 11.04 18.42 -24.97
CA GLN A 104 11.09 18.47 -23.49
C GLN A 104 11.19 17.05 -22.92
N LEU A 105 12.37 16.43 -23.06
CA LEU A 105 12.62 15.14 -22.44
C LEU A 105 12.60 15.32 -20.92
N ARG A 106 11.63 14.70 -20.24
CA ARG A 106 11.76 14.45 -18.79
C ARG A 106 12.87 13.45 -18.55
N ARG A 107 13.48 13.53 -17.36
CA ARG A 107 14.58 12.70 -16.88
C ARG A 107 14.35 11.18 -16.95
N CYS A 108 13.12 10.71 -17.16
CA CYS A 108 12.79 9.29 -17.08
C CYS A 108 11.99 8.80 -18.29
N VAL A 109 12.34 7.62 -18.77
CA VAL A 109 11.59 6.89 -19.81
C VAL A 109 10.90 5.70 -19.16
N SER A 110 9.60 5.51 -19.42
CA SER A 110 8.90 4.29 -19.00
C SER A 110 8.85 3.28 -20.13
N VAL A 111 9.34 2.08 -19.88
CA VAL A 111 9.33 0.97 -20.86
C VAL A 111 8.60 -0.21 -20.29
N ARG A 112 7.63 -0.74 -21.04
CA ARG A 112 6.91 -1.96 -20.68
C ARG A 112 7.70 -3.17 -21.19
N VAL A 113 8.06 -4.06 -20.28
CA VAL A 113 8.84 -5.27 -20.57
C VAL A 113 7.98 -6.50 -20.28
N LYS A 114 8.15 -7.54 -21.11
CA LYS A 114 7.51 -8.84 -20.90
C LYS A 114 8.28 -9.63 -19.82
N PRO A 115 7.61 -10.28 -18.86
CA PRO A 115 8.25 -10.92 -17.72
C PRO A 115 9.15 -12.11 -18.09
N GLU A 116 8.97 -12.70 -19.28
CA GLU A 116 9.73 -13.89 -19.69
C GLU A 116 11.22 -13.58 -19.96
N ASN A 117 11.56 -12.38 -20.46
CA ASN A 117 12.92 -12.04 -20.93
C ASN A 117 13.45 -10.72 -20.34
N VAL A 118 13.15 -10.44 -19.07
CA VAL A 118 13.51 -9.15 -18.43
C VAL A 118 15.02 -8.89 -18.46
N ARG A 119 15.85 -9.86 -18.06
CA ARG A 119 17.31 -9.69 -18.00
C ARG A 119 17.92 -9.39 -19.37
N GLU A 120 17.50 -10.11 -20.40
CA GLU A 120 17.97 -9.90 -21.78
C GLU A 120 17.53 -8.53 -22.32
N THR A 121 16.30 -8.13 -22.01
CA THR A 121 15.76 -6.83 -22.43
C THR A 121 16.53 -5.68 -21.79
N ILE A 122 16.87 -5.80 -20.50
CA ILE A 122 17.66 -4.78 -19.78
C ILE A 122 19.06 -4.68 -20.37
N ALA A 123 19.72 -5.81 -20.62
CA ALA A 123 21.05 -5.80 -21.23
C ALA A 123 21.05 -5.18 -22.64
N TYR A 124 20.00 -5.46 -23.43
CA TYR A 124 19.79 -4.82 -24.72
C TYR A 124 19.59 -3.31 -24.58
N MET A 125 18.73 -2.88 -23.65
CA MET A 125 18.48 -1.47 -23.39
C MET A 125 19.73 -0.72 -22.91
N GLU A 126 20.52 -1.32 -22.02
CA GLU A 126 21.79 -0.75 -21.56
C GLU A 126 22.77 -0.58 -22.71
N LYS A 127 22.88 -1.59 -23.59
CA LYS A 127 23.73 -1.52 -24.78
C LYS A 127 23.29 -0.37 -25.70
N THR A 128 22.01 -0.32 -26.05
CA THR A 128 21.45 0.74 -26.88
C THR A 128 21.64 2.11 -26.23
N TRP A 129 21.44 2.22 -24.92
CA TRP A 129 21.65 3.48 -24.19
C TRP A 129 23.10 3.98 -24.33
N LYS A 130 24.09 3.09 -24.17
CA LYS A 130 25.51 3.43 -24.35
C LYS A 130 25.87 3.88 -25.77
N GLU A 131 25.15 3.41 -26.79
CA GLU A 131 25.33 3.85 -28.18
C GLU A 131 24.84 5.29 -28.40
N PHE A 132 23.77 5.72 -27.71
CA PHE A 132 23.20 7.06 -27.85
C PHE A 132 23.74 8.08 -26.84
N ALA A 133 24.07 7.66 -25.62
CA ALA A 133 24.45 8.51 -24.50
C ALA A 133 25.61 7.88 -23.71
N SER A 134 26.79 7.82 -24.34
CA SER A 134 28.00 7.18 -23.79
C SER A 134 28.58 7.88 -22.55
N ASP A 135 28.15 9.11 -22.28
CA ASP A 135 28.54 9.95 -21.16
C ASP A 135 27.62 9.83 -19.93
N GLN A 136 26.53 9.05 -20.02
CA GLN A 136 25.53 8.92 -18.96
C GLN A 136 25.42 7.48 -18.43
N ALA A 137 25.34 7.34 -17.11
CA ALA A 137 25.09 6.06 -16.46
C ALA A 137 23.67 5.56 -16.80
N PHE A 138 23.55 4.27 -17.12
CA PHE A 138 22.26 3.62 -17.30
C PHE A 138 21.68 3.25 -15.93
N GLU A 139 20.75 4.07 -15.44
CA GLU A 139 20.02 3.79 -14.22
C GLU A 139 18.63 3.26 -14.55
N TYR A 140 18.18 2.24 -13.82
CA TYR A 140 16.82 1.74 -13.93
C TYR A 140 16.23 1.38 -12.58
N VAL A 141 14.91 1.47 -12.48
CA VAL A 141 14.14 1.05 -11.30
C VAL A 141 12.94 0.25 -11.77
N PHE A 142 12.67 -0.88 -11.12
CA PHE A 142 11.44 -1.62 -11.34
C PHE A 142 10.30 -0.96 -10.60
N PHE A 143 9.18 -0.78 -11.30
CA PHE A 143 8.02 -0.14 -10.70
C PHE A 143 7.44 -0.91 -9.51
N ASP A 144 7.57 -2.25 -9.52
CA ASP A 144 7.11 -3.10 -8.41
C ASP A 144 7.93 -2.89 -7.13
N GLU A 145 9.23 -2.59 -7.26
CA GLU A 145 10.11 -2.31 -6.12
C GLU A 145 9.79 -0.94 -5.50
N ASP A 146 9.58 0.08 -6.34
CA ASP A 146 9.14 1.43 -5.93
C ASP A 146 7.78 1.35 -5.20
N PHE A 147 6.85 0.54 -5.73
CA PHE A 147 5.57 0.27 -5.08
C PHE A 147 5.75 -0.49 -3.76
N ALA A 148 6.57 -1.54 -3.73
CA ALA A 148 6.82 -2.31 -2.52
C ALA A 148 7.39 -1.43 -1.39
N GLN A 149 8.17 -0.40 -1.71
CA GLN A 149 8.69 0.55 -0.75
C GLN A 149 7.57 1.40 -0.10
N LEU A 150 6.57 1.82 -0.88
CA LEU A 150 5.40 2.54 -0.37
C LEU A 150 4.59 1.72 0.65
N TYR A 151 4.56 0.39 0.51
CA TYR A 151 3.81 -0.52 1.40
C TYR A 151 4.65 -1.14 2.52
N ARG A 152 5.95 -0.83 2.62
CA ARG A 152 6.85 -1.49 3.55
C ARG A 152 6.47 -1.25 5.02
N SER A 153 6.05 -0.03 5.35
CA SER A 153 5.56 0.35 6.69
C SER A 153 4.30 -0.41 7.08
N GLU A 154 3.39 -0.65 6.14
CA GLU A 154 2.16 -1.43 6.35
C GLU A 154 2.49 -2.91 6.61
N GLN A 155 3.44 -3.48 5.84
CA GLN A 155 3.86 -4.86 6.00
C GLN A 155 4.56 -5.10 7.36
N ASP A 156 5.40 -4.17 7.81
CA ASP A 156 6.06 -4.30 9.10
C ASP A 156 5.08 -4.16 10.26
N THR A 157 4.12 -3.24 10.15
CA THR A 157 3.00 -3.14 11.09
C THR A 157 2.19 -4.43 11.13
N ARG A 158 1.91 -5.05 9.99
CA ARG A 158 1.18 -6.33 9.90
C ARG A 158 1.90 -7.46 10.62
N LYS A 159 3.22 -7.59 10.46
CA LYS A 159 4.02 -8.65 11.13
C LYS A 159 3.91 -8.53 12.64
N ILE A 160 4.07 -7.31 13.15
CA ILE A 160 3.96 -6.98 14.56
C ILE A 160 2.57 -7.38 15.09
N VAL A 161 1.51 -6.84 14.48
CA VAL A 161 0.13 -7.10 14.92
C VAL A 161 -0.18 -8.60 14.94
N THR A 162 0.33 -9.35 13.97
CA THR A 162 0.13 -10.80 13.89
C THR A 162 0.81 -11.54 15.04
N ILE A 163 2.06 -11.22 15.36
CA ILE A 163 2.80 -11.85 16.46
C ILE A 163 2.14 -11.55 17.81
N PHE A 164 1.76 -10.29 18.07
CA PHE A 164 1.12 -9.92 19.33
C PHE A 164 -0.29 -10.49 19.47
N SER A 165 -1.06 -10.57 18.37
CA SER A 165 -2.36 -11.23 18.39
C SER A 165 -2.22 -12.72 18.75
N GLY A 166 -1.23 -13.41 18.15
CA GLY A 166 -0.93 -14.80 18.48
C GLY A 166 -0.52 -15.00 19.94
N LEU A 167 0.37 -14.15 20.45
CA LEU A 167 0.82 -14.20 21.85
C LEU A 167 -0.33 -13.90 22.83
N GLY A 168 -1.19 -12.91 22.52
CA GLY A 168 -2.35 -12.56 23.33
C GLY A 168 -3.36 -13.70 23.42
N ILE A 169 -3.65 -14.35 22.29
CA ILE A 169 -4.51 -15.55 22.25
C ILE A 169 -3.90 -16.66 23.12
N PHE A 170 -2.59 -16.89 23.01
CA PHE A 170 -1.90 -17.92 23.80
C PHE A 170 -2.00 -17.65 25.31
N ILE A 171 -1.76 -16.42 25.76
CA ILE A 171 -1.89 -16.02 27.17
C ILE A 171 -3.34 -16.14 27.65
N ALA A 172 -4.32 -15.75 26.82
CA ALA A 172 -5.74 -15.92 27.14
C ALA A 172 -6.10 -17.40 27.33
N CYS A 173 -5.58 -18.29 26.49
CA CYS A 173 -5.74 -19.74 26.64
C CYS A 173 -5.12 -20.26 27.95
N LEU A 174 -3.92 -19.78 28.33
CA LEU A 174 -3.30 -20.14 29.61
C LEU A 174 -4.12 -19.65 30.81
N GLY A 175 -4.67 -18.44 30.74
CA GLY A 175 -5.54 -17.88 31.77
C GLY A 175 -6.82 -18.70 31.96
N LEU A 176 -7.50 -19.04 30.85
CA LEU A 176 -8.68 -19.90 30.87
C LEU A 176 -8.37 -21.29 31.42
N PHE A 177 -7.24 -21.87 30.99
CA PHE A 177 -6.78 -23.17 31.49
C PHE A 177 -6.47 -23.14 32.99
N GLY A 178 -5.79 -22.11 33.48
CA GLY A 178 -5.48 -21.92 34.90
C GLY A 178 -6.75 -21.84 35.75
N LEU A 179 -7.74 -21.06 35.30
CA LEU A 179 -9.02 -20.94 35.98
C LEU A 179 -9.81 -22.26 35.99
N ALA A 180 -9.81 -22.97 34.86
CA ALA A 180 -10.44 -24.29 34.76
C ALA A 180 -9.77 -25.30 35.72
N SER A 181 -8.43 -25.33 35.75
CA SER A 181 -7.65 -26.19 36.65
C SER A 181 -7.94 -25.88 38.12
N PHE A 182 -7.96 -24.61 38.52
CA PHE A 182 -8.29 -24.18 39.88
C PHE A 182 -9.70 -24.63 40.31
N THR A 183 -10.68 -24.47 39.42
CA THR A 183 -12.08 -24.88 39.68
C THR A 183 -12.19 -26.40 39.84
N ILE A 184 -11.43 -27.18 39.07
CA ILE A 184 -11.37 -28.64 39.20
C ILE A 184 -10.78 -29.02 40.56
N VAL A 185 -9.67 -28.39 40.97
CA VAL A 185 -9.02 -28.67 42.26
C VAL A 185 -9.98 -28.43 43.42
N GLN A 186 -10.71 -27.31 43.41
CA GLN A 186 -11.66 -26.96 44.48
C GLN A 186 -12.80 -27.99 44.66
N ARG A 187 -13.16 -28.72 43.60
CA ARG A 187 -14.24 -29.72 43.62
C ARG A 187 -13.75 -31.17 43.60
N THR A 188 -12.44 -31.40 43.74
CA THR A 188 -11.82 -32.74 43.77
C THR A 188 -12.43 -33.65 44.83
N LYS A 189 -12.78 -33.11 46.01
CA LYS A 189 -13.40 -33.87 47.10
C LYS A 189 -14.79 -34.41 46.72
N GLU A 190 -15.63 -33.61 46.08
CA GLU A 190 -16.94 -34.07 45.58
C GLU A 190 -16.80 -35.12 44.48
N ILE A 191 -15.84 -34.95 43.57
CA ILE A 191 -15.56 -35.89 42.49
C ILE A 191 -15.09 -37.24 43.06
N GLY A 192 -14.22 -37.22 44.07
CA GLY A 192 -13.72 -38.42 44.74
C GLY A 192 -14.83 -39.21 45.44
N ILE A 193 -15.74 -38.53 46.15
CA ILE A 193 -16.89 -39.16 46.82
C ILE A 193 -17.84 -39.79 45.78
N ARG A 194 -18.19 -39.07 44.71
CA ARG A 194 -19.07 -39.61 43.65
C ARG A 194 -18.45 -40.80 42.92
N LYS A 195 -17.13 -40.78 42.69
CA LYS A 195 -16.40 -41.90 42.08
C LYS A 195 -16.40 -43.13 42.97
N ALA A 196 -16.21 -42.97 44.28
CA ALA A 196 -16.28 -44.06 45.26
C ALA A 196 -17.70 -44.66 45.37
N LEU A 197 -18.74 -43.83 45.16
CA LEU A 197 -20.15 -44.27 45.10
C LEU A 197 -20.54 -44.92 43.75
N GLY A 198 -19.60 -45.14 42.83
CA GLY A 198 -19.85 -45.86 41.58
C GLY A 198 -20.29 -45.00 40.38
N ALA A 199 -20.22 -43.67 40.48
CA ALA A 199 -20.55 -42.81 39.35
C ALA A 199 -19.59 -43.02 38.16
N SER A 200 -20.14 -43.21 36.96
CA SER A 200 -19.34 -43.38 35.75
C SER A 200 -18.62 -42.07 35.37
N VAL A 201 -17.41 -42.15 34.83
CA VAL A 201 -16.59 -40.99 34.44
C VAL A 201 -17.34 -40.07 33.48
N ARG A 202 -18.14 -40.66 32.59
CA ARG A 202 -18.98 -39.95 31.62
C ARG A 202 -20.08 -39.12 32.29
N SER A 203 -20.71 -39.65 33.34
CA SER A 203 -21.73 -38.92 34.12
C SER A 203 -21.17 -37.73 34.90
N ILE A 204 -19.90 -37.83 35.32
CA ILE A 204 -19.19 -36.75 36.03
C ILE A 204 -18.88 -35.62 35.05
N PHE A 205 -18.32 -35.93 33.88
CA PHE A 205 -18.01 -34.93 32.85
C PHE A 205 -19.26 -34.15 32.38
N LEU A 206 -20.37 -34.83 32.10
CA LEU A 206 -21.61 -34.20 31.63
C LEU A 206 -22.24 -33.28 32.68
N ASN A 207 -22.24 -33.68 33.96
CA ASN A 207 -22.79 -32.85 35.04
C ASN A 207 -21.92 -31.62 35.35
N PHE A 208 -20.61 -31.69 35.14
CA PHE A 208 -19.70 -30.56 35.37
C PHE A 208 -19.78 -29.50 34.26
N ALA A 209 -19.93 -29.91 32.99
CA ALA A 209 -20.05 -29.00 31.86
C ALA A 209 -21.22 -28.01 32.00
N TYR A 210 -22.28 -28.39 32.73
CA TYR A 210 -23.51 -27.60 32.88
C TYR A 210 -23.54 -26.69 34.12
N ARG A 211 -22.53 -26.76 35.00
CA ARG A 211 -22.58 -26.15 36.35
C ARG A 211 -21.36 -25.29 36.67
N ILE A 212 -20.79 -24.64 35.66
CA ILE A 212 -19.74 -23.64 35.82
C ILE A 212 -20.44 -22.31 36.13
N PRO A 213 -20.49 -21.83 37.38
CA PRO A 213 -20.85 -20.44 37.61
C PRO A 213 -19.71 -19.60 37.04
N TYR A 214 -19.99 -18.80 36.02
CA TYR A 214 -19.04 -17.88 35.44
C TYR A 214 -18.74 -16.80 36.48
N ASP A 215 -17.66 -16.95 37.27
CA ASP A 215 -17.11 -15.84 38.03
C ASP A 215 -16.45 -14.88 37.04
N PHE A 216 -17.26 -13.99 36.45
CA PHE A 216 -16.82 -13.04 35.43
C PHE A 216 -15.67 -12.14 35.92
N GLY A 217 -15.53 -11.95 37.24
CA GLY A 217 -14.50 -11.09 37.83
C GLY A 217 -13.07 -11.51 37.47
N SER A 218 -12.79 -12.81 37.47
CA SER A 218 -11.46 -13.33 37.13
C SER A 218 -11.16 -13.25 35.63
N PHE A 219 -12.18 -13.32 34.77
CA PHE A 219 -12.05 -13.02 33.33
C PHE A 219 -11.77 -11.55 33.06
N PHE A 220 -12.47 -10.64 33.75
CA PHE A 220 -12.24 -9.20 33.60
C PHE A 220 -10.83 -8.81 34.05
N LEU A 221 -10.33 -9.38 35.15
CA LEU A 221 -8.97 -9.07 35.62
C LEU A 221 -7.90 -9.60 34.64
N ALA A 222 -8.01 -10.84 34.17
CA ALA A 222 -7.08 -11.40 33.19
C ALA A 222 -7.13 -10.65 31.85
N GLY A 223 -8.34 -10.32 31.38
CA GLY A 223 -8.54 -9.50 30.18
C GLY A 223 -7.95 -8.10 30.33
N PHE A 224 -8.11 -7.47 31.49
CA PHE A 224 -7.55 -6.14 31.77
C PHE A 224 -6.02 -6.16 31.81
N VAL A 225 -5.41 -7.18 32.44
CA VAL A 225 -3.94 -7.35 32.44
C VAL A 225 -3.41 -7.57 31.02
N ALA A 226 -4.06 -8.44 30.23
CA ALA A 226 -3.67 -8.66 28.84
C ALA A 226 -3.82 -7.38 27.99
N PHE A 227 -4.86 -6.59 28.22
CA PHE A 227 -5.11 -5.33 27.54
C PHE A 227 -4.02 -4.28 27.85
N ILE A 228 -3.59 -4.18 29.11
CA ILE A 228 -2.49 -3.28 29.52
C ILE A 228 -1.18 -3.71 28.85
N ILE A 229 -0.88 -5.01 28.80
CA ILE A 229 0.33 -5.54 28.14
C ILE A 229 0.29 -5.26 26.63
N ALA A 230 -0.87 -5.43 25.98
CA ALA A 230 -1.05 -5.13 24.57
C ALA A 230 -0.86 -3.64 24.27
N ILE A 231 -1.45 -2.75 25.08
CA ILE A 231 -1.27 -1.30 24.92
C ILE A 231 0.20 -0.91 25.11
N GLY A 232 0.86 -1.43 26.14
CA GLY A 232 2.27 -1.10 26.42
C GLY A 232 3.19 -1.53 25.27
N THR A 233 2.97 -2.72 24.71
CA THR A 233 3.78 -3.26 23.61
C THR A 233 3.51 -2.54 22.29
N VAL A 234 2.26 -2.20 21.98
CA VAL A 234 1.92 -1.40 20.79
C VAL A 234 2.46 0.02 20.92
N SER A 235 2.35 0.64 22.09
CA SER A 235 2.86 2.00 22.36
C SER A 235 4.37 2.09 22.16
N GLN A 236 5.14 1.14 22.73
CA GLN A 236 6.59 1.09 22.53
C GLN A 236 7.00 0.94 21.07
N GLN A 237 6.19 0.24 20.26
CA GLN A 237 6.48 0.02 18.85
C GLN A 237 6.06 1.19 17.97
N ALA A 238 4.94 1.84 18.26
CA ALA A 238 4.55 3.09 17.61
C ALA A 238 5.61 4.19 17.83
N ILE A 239 6.15 4.26 19.06
CA ILE A 239 7.25 5.18 19.38
C ILE A 239 8.51 4.79 18.61
N ARG A 240 8.91 3.51 18.60
CA ARG A 240 10.11 3.06 17.85
C ARG A 240 9.99 3.29 16.35
N ALA A 241 8.83 3.05 15.76
CA ALA A 241 8.56 3.33 14.34
C ALA A 241 8.63 4.84 14.05
N ALA A 242 8.11 5.68 14.95
CA ALA A 242 8.16 7.14 14.81
C ALA A 242 9.57 7.72 15.06
N THR A 243 10.39 7.11 15.91
CA THR A 243 11.77 7.55 16.21
C THR A 243 12.82 6.93 15.28
N SER A 244 12.43 6.00 14.41
CA SER A 244 13.28 5.49 13.33
C SER A 244 13.49 6.62 12.33
N ASN A 245 14.54 7.41 12.56
CA ASN A 245 14.82 8.61 11.80
C ASN A 245 15.10 8.21 10.33
N PRO A 246 14.26 8.62 9.36
CA PRO A 246 14.43 8.23 7.96
C PRO A 246 15.76 8.70 7.35
N VAL A 247 16.46 9.62 8.01
CA VAL A 247 17.79 10.13 7.62
C VAL A 247 18.91 9.09 7.79
N GLU A 248 18.79 8.11 8.70
CA GLU A 248 19.81 7.07 8.88
C GLU A 248 19.77 5.98 7.81
N ALA A 249 18.60 5.73 7.19
CA ALA A 249 18.46 4.77 6.10
C ALA A 249 19.18 5.22 4.82
N LEU A 250 19.31 6.53 4.62
CA LEU A 250 19.99 7.14 3.46
C LEU A 250 21.52 7.20 3.59
N LYS A 251 22.09 6.79 4.74
CA LYS A 251 23.54 6.79 4.96
C LYS A 251 24.23 5.48 4.56
N TYR A 252 23.45 4.48 4.13
CA TYR A 252 23.93 3.15 3.76
C TYR A 252 23.69 2.79 2.28
N GLU A 253 23.21 3.73 1.48
CA GLU A 253 23.22 3.71 0.00
C GLU A 253 24.24 4.73 -0.51
#